data_AF-A0A497D5T9-F1
#
_entry.id   AF-A0A497D5T9-F1
#
_cell.length_a   1.000
_cell.length_b   1.000
_cell.length_c   1.000
_cell.angle_alpha   90.00
_cell.angle_beta   90.00
_cell.angle_gamma   90.00
#
_symmetry.space_group_name_H-M   'P 1'
#
loop_
_entity.id
_entity.type
_entity.pdbx_description
1 polymer ?
#
loop_
_entity_poly.entity_id
_entity_poly.type
_entity_poly.pdbx_seq_one_letter_code
_entity_poly.pdbx_strand_id
1 'polypeptide(L)' 'RADIIDKVLNATNEELFKVTMLPDFEYKPVKGSFAKDKCEVCGEYVFERYLRIKDGKKVCIPCSGFHTDEMFLPKVK' A
#
# COMPACT_ATOMS: atom_id res chain seq x y z
N ARG A 1 -26.62 -0.43 16.71
CA ARG A 1 -25.55 -0.81 15.75
C ARG A 1 -25.28 -2.31 15.75
N ALA A 2 -25.43 -3.03 16.87
CA ALA A 2 -25.33 -4.49 16.91
C ALA A 2 -26.28 -5.17 15.90
N ASP A 3 -27.50 -4.65 15.78
CA ASP A 3 -28.53 -5.05 14.81
C ASP A 3 -28.04 -5.08 13.35
N ILE A 4 -27.21 -4.11 12.94
CA ILE A 4 -26.66 -4.06 11.57
C ILE A 4 -25.51 -5.06 11.42
N ILE A 5 -24.67 -5.20 12.45
CA ILE A 5 -23.56 -6.16 12.47
C ILE A 5 -24.12 -7.58 12.32
N ASP A 6 -25.13 -7.92 13.13
CA ASP A 6 -25.76 -9.24 13.12
C ASP A 6 -26.43 -9.52 11.77
N LYS A 7 -27.07 -8.52 11.16
CA LYS A 7 -27.66 -8.68 9.83
C LYS A 7 -26.62 -8.99 8.75
N VAL A 8 -25.47 -8.32 8.77
CA VAL A 8 -24.39 -8.56 7.79
C VAL A 8 -23.71 -9.90 8.04
N LEU A 9 -23.47 -10.27 9.29
CA LEU A 9 -22.81 -11.53 9.64
C LEU A 9 -23.66 -12.77 9.34
N ASN A 10 -24.99 -12.63 9.33
CA ASN A 10 -25.91 -13.74 9.06
C ASN A 10 -26.38 -13.83 7.61
N ALA A 11 -26.07 -12.84 6.76
CA ALA A 11 -26.46 -12.88 5.35
C ALA A 11 -25.61 -13.89 4.55
N THR A 12 -26.21 -14.51 3.54
CA THR A 12 -25.46 -15.42 2.66
C THR A 12 -24.59 -14.66 1.66
N ASN A 13 -23.65 -15.35 1.02
CA ASN A 13 -22.80 -14.74 0.00
C ASN A 13 -23.62 -14.19 -1.18
N GLU A 14 -24.71 -14.84 -1.56
CA GLU A 14 -25.58 -14.44 -2.67
C GLU A 14 -26.41 -13.20 -2.34
N GLU A 15 -26.78 -13.03 -1.06
CA GLU A 15 -27.46 -11.82 -0.59
C GLU A 15 -26.52 -10.61 -0.53
N LEU A 16 -25.24 -10.85 -0.28
CA LEU A 16 -24.22 -9.80 -0.12
C LEU A 16 -23.50 -9.44 -1.42
N PHE A 17 -23.30 -10.42 -2.31
CA PHE A 17 -22.40 -10.29 -3.44
C PHE A 17 -23.04 -10.76 -4.74
N LYS A 18 -22.81 -9.97 -5.79
CA LYS A 18 -23.02 -10.40 -7.18
C LYS A 18 -21.65 -10.65 -7.81
N VAL A 19 -21.34 -11.92 -8.08
CA VAL A 19 -20.07 -12.31 -8.70
C VAL A 19 -20.28 -12.60 -10.18
N THR A 20 -19.50 -11.96 -11.03
CA THR A 20 -19.54 -12.17 -12.48
C THR A 20 -18.12 -12.29 -13.04
N MET A 21 -17.92 -13.23 -13.97
CA MET A 21 -16.69 -13.27 -14.75
C MET A 21 -16.63 -12.11 -15.72
N LEU A 22 -15.51 -11.40 -15.73
CA LEU A 22 -15.24 -10.39 -16.74
C LEU A 22 -14.75 -11.10 -18.02
N PRO A 23 -15.44 -10.94 -19.16
CA PRO A 23 -14.94 -11.48 -20.43
C PRO A 23 -13.61 -10.81 -20.78
N ASP A 24 -12.67 -11.59 -21.30
CA ASP A 24 -11.37 -11.13 -21.78
C ASP A 24 -10.50 -10.40 -20.74
N PHE A 25 -10.74 -10.63 -19.44
CA PHE A 25 -9.90 -10.04 -18.39
C PHE A 25 -8.54 -10.73 -18.31
N GLU A 26 -7.49 -9.96 -18.58
CA GLU A 26 -6.10 -10.39 -18.45
C GLU A 26 -5.42 -9.66 -17.28
N TYR A 27 -4.97 -10.41 -16.26
CA TYR A 27 -4.20 -9.86 -15.16
C TYR A 27 -2.72 -9.73 -15.51
N LYS A 28 -2.22 -8.50 -15.63
CA LYS A 28 -0.81 -8.18 -15.92
C LYS A 28 -0.14 -7.58 -14.68
N PRO A 29 0.37 -8.40 -13.74
CA PRO A 29 1.08 -7.86 -12.59
C PRO A 29 2.35 -7.15 -13.03
N VAL A 30 2.70 -6.07 -12.34
CA VAL A 30 3.99 -5.42 -12.53
C VAL A 30 5.09 -6.43 -12.15
N LYS A 31 6.14 -6.53 -12.97
CA LYS A 31 7.28 -7.41 -12.69
C LYS A 31 7.91 -7.02 -11.34
N GLY A 32 8.01 -8.00 -10.44
CA GLY A 32 8.73 -7.83 -9.19
C GLY A 32 10.20 -7.49 -9.45
N SER A 33 10.76 -6.59 -8.65
CA SER A 33 12.18 -6.26 -8.66
C SER A 33 12.75 -6.39 -7.25
N PHE A 34 13.88 -7.09 -7.16
CA PHE A 34 14.73 -7.16 -5.98
C PHE A 34 15.94 -6.23 -6.07
N ALA A 35 15.99 -5.38 -7.11
CA ALA A 35 17.02 -4.37 -7.24
C ALA A 35 16.98 -3.43 -6.02
N LYS A 36 18.15 -3.24 -5.42
CA LYS A 36 18.34 -2.44 -4.22
C LYS A 36 19.56 -1.56 -4.40
N ASP A 37 19.50 -0.38 -3.82
CA ASP A 37 20.62 0.55 -3.76
C ASP A 37 20.62 1.23 -2.38
N LYS A 38 21.73 1.84 -1.99
CA LYS A 38 21.86 2.47 -0.67
C LYS A 38 21.30 3.88 -0.70
N CYS A 39 20.62 4.27 0.38
CA CYS A 39 20.35 5.68 0.65
C CYS A 39 21.67 6.42 0.89
N GLU A 40 21.92 7.49 0.14
CA GLU A 40 23.15 8.28 0.25
C GLU A 40 23.20 9.19 1.49
N VAL A 41 22.14 9.20 2.31
CA VAL A 41 22.08 9.93 3.58
C VAL A 41 22.25 9.01 4.79
N CYS A 42 21.47 7.93 4.90
CA CYS A 42 21.54 7.01 6.04
C CYS A 42 22.34 5.72 5.80
N GLY A 43 22.67 5.39 4.54
CA GLY A 43 23.45 4.19 4.19
C GLY A 43 22.68 2.87 4.14
N GLU A 44 21.40 2.87 4.51
CA GLU A 44 20.54 1.68 4.46
C GLU A 44 20.25 1.23 3.01
N TYR A 45 20.15 -0.09 2.80
CA TYR A 45 19.67 -0.63 1.53
C TYR A 45 18.16 -0.45 1.41
N VAL A 46 17.74 0.10 0.28
CA VAL A 46 16.33 0.30 -0.06
C VAL A 46 16.08 -0.33 -1.43
N PHE A 47 14.92 -0.97 -1.63
CA PHE A 47 14.54 -1.35 -2.98
C PHE A 47 14.47 -0.11 -3.87
N GLU A 48 15.00 -0.23 -5.08
CA GLU A 48 15.16 0.89 -6.00
C GLU A 48 13.84 1.66 -6.22
N ARG A 49 12.72 0.94 -6.32
CA ARG A 49 11.38 1.52 -6.47
C ARG A 49 10.93 2.44 -5.32
N TYR A 50 11.56 2.35 -4.16
CA TYR A 50 11.28 3.20 -2.99
C TYR A 50 12.31 4.30 -2.76
N LEU A 51 13.42 4.32 -3.52
CA LEU A 51 14.33 5.45 -3.49
C LEU A 51 13.66 6.68 -4.12
N ARG A 52 14.10 7.85 -3.67
CA ARG A 52 13.72 9.17 -4.19
C ARG A 52 14.98 9.88 -4.63
N ILE A 53 14.85 10.78 -5.61
CA ILE A 53 15.93 11.69 -5.98
C ILE A 53 15.67 13.01 -5.27
N LYS A 54 16.60 13.43 -4.41
CA LYS A 54 16.58 14.72 -3.71
C LYS A 54 17.97 15.33 -3.80
N ASP A 55 18.04 16.54 -4.34
CA ASP A 55 19.31 17.27 -4.53
C ASP A 55 20.36 16.44 -5.29
N GLY A 56 19.91 15.67 -6.29
CA GLY A 56 20.75 14.78 -7.10
C GLY A 56 21.14 13.45 -6.43
N LYS A 57 20.74 13.22 -5.17
CA LYS A 57 21.07 12.00 -4.41
C LYS A 57 19.89 11.03 -4.35
N LYS A 58 20.19 9.73 -4.41
CA LYS A 58 19.27 8.63 -4.09
C LYS A 58 19.10 8.53 -2.58
N VAL A 59 17.88 8.79 -2.11
CA VAL A 59 17.56 8.80 -0.68
C VAL A 59 16.33 7.94 -0.37
N CYS A 60 16.29 7.35 0.82
CA CYS A 60 15.09 6.65 1.30
C CYS A 60 13.94 7.63 1.56
N ILE A 61 12.70 7.12 1.66
CA ILE A 61 11.50 7.93 1.89
C ILE A 61 11.66 8.86 3.12
N PRO A 62 12.09 8.38 4.31
CA PRO A 62 12.34 9.26 5.45
C PRO A 62 13.40 10.35 5.18
N CYS A 63 14.57 9.99 4.63
CA CYS A 63 15.64 10.95 4.35
C CYS A 63 15.27 11.97 3.25
N SER A 64 14.27 11.67 2.43
CA SER A 64 13.72 12.64 1.48
C SER A 64 12.88 13.74 2.16
N GLY A 65 12.51 13.56 3.43
CA GLY A 65 11.63 14.47 4.19
C GLY A 65 10.16 14.06 4.15
N PHE A 66 9.84 12.93 3.51
CA PHE A 66 8.53 12.31 3.59
C PHE A 66 8.52 11.37 4.80
N HIS A 67 7.94 11.83 5.90
CA HIS A 67 7.53 10.96 6.98
C HIS A 67 6.07 10.60 6.75
N THR A 68 5.74 9.31 6.67
CA THR A 68 4.36 8.86 6.76
C THR A 68 3.90 8.99 8.22
N ASP A 69 3.81 10.21 8.73
CA ASP A 69 3.16 10.45 10.03
C ASP A 69 1.62 10.36 9.92
N GLU A 70 1.11 9.98 8.75
CA GLU A 70 -0.31 9.94 8.47
C GLU A 70 -0.71 8.65 7.77
N MET A 71 -0.69 7.55 8.53
CA MET A 71 -1.70 6.52 8.35
C MET A 71 -2.84 6.83 9.32
N PHE A 72 -3.67 7.81 8.96
CA PHE A 72 -5.08 7.95 9.37
C PHE A 72 -5.49 7.43 10.75
N LEU A 73 -4.81 7.84 11.82
CA LEU A 73 -5.39 7.83 13.16
C LEU A 73 -5.32 9.25 13.70
N PRO A 74 -6.46 9.92 13.94
CA PRO A 74 -6.43 11.17 14.69
C PRO A 74 -5.75 10.84 16.02
N LYS A 75 -4.68 11.58 16.35
CA LYS A 75 -4.06 11.48 17.67
C LYS A 75 -5.14 11.83 18.70
N VAL A 76 -5.71 10.82 19.33
CA VAL A 76 -6.58 11.00 20.49
C VAL A 76 -5.69 11.57 21.58
N LYS A 77 -5.98 12.81 21.99
CA LYS A 77 -5.35 13.46 23.13
C LYS A 77 -5.64 12.70 24.41
#